data_AF-A0A665TZV1-F1
#
_entry.id   AF-A0A665TZV1-F1
#
_cell.length_a   1.000
_cell.length_b   1.000
_cell.length_c   1.000
_cell.angle_alpha   90.00
_cell.angle_beta   90.00
_cell.angle_gamma   90.00
#
_symmetry.space_group_name_H-M   'P 1'
#
loop_
_entity.id
_entity.type
_entity.pdbx_description
1 polymer ?
#
loop_
_entity_poly.entity_id
_entity_poly.type
_entity_poly.pdbx_seq_one_letter_code
_entity_poly.pdbx_strand_id
1 'polypeptide(L)'
;MMLSCCSLVVALLLSQASGFLGPSEDDGIPEEWVLLHVVQGNIGAGNYSYLRLNHDGRIILHMQSLKGDADLYVSDKTLKPSFDTYKLQSVTCGHDVVVVPGDFVRPVVTSPEDRKTSCPNMSPV
;
A
#
# COMPACT_ATOMS: atom_id res chain seq x y z
N MET A 1 -1.31 -49.14 -34.02
CA MET A 1 -0.98 -48.78 -32.63
C MET A 1 -0.33 -47.40 -32.58
N MET A 2 -1.04 -46.31 -32.86
CA MET A 2 -0.49 -44.93 -32.76
C MET A 2 -1.58 -43.90 -32.40
N LEU A 3 -2.70 -44.32 -31.79
CA LEU A 3 -3.78 -43.39 -31.37
C LEU A 3 -3.87 -43.22 -29.85
N SER A 4 -3.10 -43.98 -29.07
CA SER A 4 -3.16 -43.94 -27.60
C SER A 4 -2.32 -42.81 -26.99
N CYS A 5 -1.22 -42.43 -27.67
CA CYS A 5 -0.23 -41.51 -27.10
C CYS A 5 -0.63 -40.03 -27.21
N CYS A 6 -1.42 -39.64 -28.22
CA CYS A 6 -1.79 -38.24 -28.44
C CYS A 6 -2.78 -37.71 -27.39
N SER A 7 -3.68 -38.56 -26.90
CA SER A 7 -4.68 -38.16 -25.89
C SER A 7 -4.06 -37.88 -24.51
N LEU A 8 -2.98 -38.58 -24.16
CA LEU A 8 -2.25 -38.38 -22.90
C LEU A 8 -1.48 -37.05 -22.88
N VAL A 9 -0.96 -36.61 -24.02
CA VAL A 9 -0.21 -35.34 -24.13
C VAL A 9 -1.14 -34.13 -23.98
N VAL A 10 -2.36 -34.19 -24.54
CA VAL A 10 -3.36 -33.12 -24.40
C VAL A 10 -3.84 -33.00 -22.96
N ALA A 11 -4.02 -34.12 -22.25
CA ALA A 11 -4.40 -34.11 -20.83
C ALA A 11 -3.31 -33.51 -19.93
N LEU A 12 -2.03 -33.78 -20.22
CA LEU A 12 -0.90 -33.19 -19.48
C LEU A 12 -0.76 -31.68 -19.72
N LEU A 13 -1.09 -31.18 -20.91
CA LEU A 13 -1.01 -29.75 -21.22
C LEU A 13 -2.13 -28.94 -20.56
N LEU A 14 -3.32 -29.54 -20.38
CA LEU A 14 -4.43 -28.88 -19.69
C LEU A 14 -4.24 -28.82 -18.16
N SER A 15 -3.46 -29.74 -17.56
CA SER A 15 -3.19 -29.67 -16.11
C SER A 15 -2.19 -28.58 -15.72
N GLN A 16 -1.47 -28.00 -16.69
CA GLN A 16 -0.47 -26.96 -16.45
C GLN A 16 -1.06 -25.54 -16.48
N ALA A 17 -2.34 -25.39 -16.87
CA ALA A 17 -3.02 -24.09 -16.91
C ALA A 17 -3.63 -23.68 -15.54
N SER A 18 -3.70 -24.61 -14.59
CA SER A 18 -4.25 -24.34 -13.24
C SER A 18 -3.33 -23.49 -12.35
N GLY A 19 -2.12 -23.17 -12.80
CA GLY A 19 -1.16 -22.35 -12.06
C GLY A 19 -1.22 -20.85 -12.34
N PHE A 20 -2.11 -20.37 -13.23
CA PHE A 20 -2.10 -18.96 -13.68
C PHE A 20 -3.17 -18.07 -13.02
N LEU A 21 -4.09 -18.64 -12.24
CA LEU A 21 -4.96 -17.84 -11.39
C LEU A 21 -4.30 -17.76 -10.02
N GLY A 22 -3.35 -16.83 -9.88
CA GLY A 22 -3.02 -16.31 -8.55
C GLY A 22 -4.32 -15.86 -7.89
N PRO A 23 -4.48 -16.00 -6.56
CA PRO A 23 -5.61 -15.40 -5.88
C PRO A 23 -5.67 -13.95 -6.34
N SER A 24 -6.84 -13.51 -6.83
CA SER A 24 -7.12 -12.08 -6.83
C SER A 24 -6.79 -11.62 -5.43
N GLU A 25 -5.80 -10.75 -5.30
CA GLU A 25 -5.52 -10.05 -4.06
C GLU A 25 -6.82 -9.34 -3.72
N ASP A 26 -7.66 -10.00 -2.94
CA ASP A 26 -8.78 -9.39 -2.27
C ASP A 26 -8.10 -8.41 -1.33
N ASP A 27 -7.91 -7.17 -1.78
CA ASP A 27 -7.16 -6.11 -1.08
C ASP A 27 -7.74 -5.77 0.31
N GLY A 28 -8.75 -6.52 0.77
CA GLY A 28 -9.42 -6.35 2.05
C GLY A 28 -10.17 -5.03 2.14
N ILE A 29 -10.36 -4.34 1.01
CA ILE A 29 -11.05 -3.06 0.93
C ILE A 29 -12.56 -3.33 0.88
N PRO A 30 -13.32 -2.86 1.87
CA PRO A 30 -14.77 -3.04 1.88
C PRO A 30 -15.43 -2.38 0.66
N GLU A 31 -16.47 -3.03 0.10
CA GLU A 31 -17.19 -2.56 -1.09
C GLU A 31 -17.82 -1.16 -0.89
N GLU A 32 -18.04 -0.73 0.36
CA GLU A 32 -18.59 0.59 0.66
C GLU A 32 -17.56 1.73 0.59
N TRP A 33 -16.27 1.44 0.39
CA TRP A 33 -15.24 2.46 0.29
C TRP A 33 -15.14 3.01 -1.13
N VAL A 34 -15.07 4.34 -1.24
CA VAL A 34 -14.83 5.02 -2.52
C VAL A 34 -13.36 5.39 -2.61
N LEU A 35 -12.68 4.87 -3.64
CA LEU A 35 -11.30 5.24 -3.93
C LEU A 35 -11.23 6.71 -4.36
N LEU A 36 -10.53 7.53 -3.58
CA LEU A 36 -10.38 8.95 -3.86
C LEU A 36 -9.18 9.23 -4.79
N HIS A 37 -8.02 8.69 -4.45
CA HIS A 37 -6.78 8.94 -5.17
C HIS A 37 -5.74 7.85 -4.86
N VAL A 38 -4.95 7.48 -5.87
CA VAL A 38 -3.75 6.63 -5.74
C VAL A 38 -2.54 7.42 -6.21
N VAL A 39 -1.49 7.43 -5.40
CA VAL A 39 -0.19 8.02 -5.75
C VAL A 39 0.88 6.95 -5.59
N GLN A 40 1.73 6.82 -6.60
CA GLN A 40 2.89 5.95 -6.58
C GLN A 40 4.16 6.78 -6.74
N GLY A 41 5.18 6.47 -5.95
CA GLY A 41 6.45 7.17 -5.98
C GLY A 41 7.50 6.52 -5.10
N ASN A 42 8.71 7.09 -5.11
CA ASN A 42 9.84 6.63 -4.32
C ASN A 42 10.22 7.68 -3.28
N ILE A 43 10.58 7.24 -2.09
CA ILE A 43 11.01 8.09 -0.99
C ILE A 43 12.37 7.56 -0.54
N GLY A 44 13.40 8.39 -0.66
CA GLY A 44 14.73 8.02 -0.19
C GLY A 44 14.81 8.09 1.34
N ALA A 45 15.69 7.30 1.93
CA ALA A 45 15.91 7.31 3.38
C ALA A 45 16.16 8.73 3.93
N GLY A 46 15.47 9.08 5.01
CA GLY A 46 15.54 10.40 5.66
C GLY A 46 14.94 11.55 4.84
N ASN A 47 14.19 11.25 3.77
CA ASN A 47 13.41 12.23 3.02
C ASN A 47 11.91 12.00 3.23
N TYR A 48 11.14 13.04 2.90
CA TYR A 48 9.69 13.04 2.99
C TYR A 48 9.08 13.46 1.65
N SER A 49 7.95 12.83 1.33
CA SER A 49 7.04 13.32 0.28
C SER A 49 5.80 13.92 0.93
N TYR A 50 5.43 15.15 0.61
CA TYR A 50 4.31 15.82 1.26
C TYR A 50 3.08 15.87 0.35
N LEU A 51 2.00 15.18 0.74
CA LEU A 51 0.73 15.19 0.01
C LEU A 51 -0.33 15.96 0.79
N ARG A 52 -1.15 16.75 0.09
CA ARG A 52 -2.24 17.52 0.67
C ARG A 52 -3.58 16.93 0.27
N LEU A 53 -4.39 16.61 1.27
CA LEU A 53 -5.71 16.01 1.11
C LEU A 53 -6.78 17.02 1.52
N ASN A 54 -7.57 17.44 0.54
CA ASN A 54 -8.66 18.42 0.74
C ASN A 54 -10.04 17.78 0.83
N HIS A 55 -10.16 16.45 0.73
CA HIS A 55 -11.46 15.79 0.81
C HIS A 55 -12.07 15.96 2.20
N ASP A 56 -13.37 16.25 2.25
CA ASP A 56 -14.12 16.34 3.49
C ASP A 56 -14.51 14.95 4.02
N GLY A 57 -14.92 14.90 5.30
CA GLY A 57 -15.38 13.66 5.93
C GLY A 57 -14.25 12.73 6.35
N ARG A 58 -14.61 11.50 6.74
CA ARG A 58 -13.64 10.49 7.15
C ARG A 58 -12.87 9.99 5.92
N ILE A 59 -11.54 9.96 6.00
CA ILE A 59 -10.67 9.41 4.95
C ILE A 59 -9.87 8.25 5.53
N ILE A 60 -9.63 7.23 4.74
CA ILE A 60 -8.74 6.13 5.09
C ILE A 60 -7.54 6.18 4.14
N LEU A 61 -6.36 6.29 4.73
CA LEU A 61 -5.10 6.26 4.01
C LEU A 61 -4.59 4.83 4.06
N HIS A 62 -4.36 4.26 2.89
CA HIS A 62 -3.76 2.95 2.72
C HIS A 62 -2.46 3.13 1.94
N MET A 63 -1.34 2.74 2.54
CA MET A 63 -0.03 2.81 1.92
C MET A 63 0.61 1.44 1.94
N GLN A 64 1.12 1.02 0.78
CA GLN A 64 1.87 -0.21 0.63
C GLN A 64 3.29 0.13 0.15
N SER A 65 4.28 -0.27 0.94
CA SER A 65 5.69 -0.12 0.61
C SER A 65 6.14 -1.30 -0.25
N LEU A 66 6.51 -1.02 -1.51
CA LEU A 66 6.97 -2.03 -2.47
C LEU A 66 8.44 -2.42 -2.24
N LYS A 67 9.24 -1.47 -1.75
CA LYS A 67 10.64 -1.60 -1.34
C LYS A 67 10.89 -0.63 -0.19
N GLY A 68 11.82 -0.96 0.70
CA GLY A 68 12.01 -0.21 1.95
C GLY A 68 10.84 -0.36 2.89
N ASP A 69 10.83 0.44 3.95
CA ASP A 69 9.78 0.45 4.95
C ASP A 69 9.40 1.91 5.22
N ALA A 70 8.55 2.45 4.36
CA ALA A 70 8.05 3.80 4.55
C ALA A 70 7.04 3.82 5.69
N ASP A 71 7.26 4.71 6.64
CA ASP A 71 6.32 5.07 7.70
C ASP A 71 5.38 6.18 7.21
N LEU A 72 4.15 6.26 7.70
CA LEU A 72 3.18 7.29 7.34
C LEU A 72 2.84 8.22 8.50
N TYR A 73 3.13 9.52 8.33
CA TYR A 73 2.80 10.57 9.32
C TYR A 73 1.75 11.54 8.78
N VAL A 74 0.83 12.01 9.63
CA VAL A 74 -0.32 12.83 9.23
C VAL A 74 -0.56 13.99 10.21
N SER A 75 -0.86 15.18 9.66
CA SER A 75 -1.23 16.35 10.47
C SER A 75 -2.16 17.31 9.72
N ASP A 76 -3.06 17.95 10.47
CA ASP A 76 -3.88 19.11 10.03
C ASP A 76 -3.34 20.45 10.56
N LYS A 77 -2.25 20.43 11.35
CA LYS A 77 -1.68 21.64 12.00
C LYS A 77 -0.37 22.10 11.38
N THR A 78 0.34 21.23 10.69
CA THR A 78 1.64 21.54 10.06
C THR A 78 1.63 21.12 8.59
N LEU A 79 2.34 21.90 7.77
CA LEU A 79 2.59 21.57 6.38
C LEU A 79 3.73 20.56 6.19
N LYS A 80 4.45 20.25 7.27
CA LYS A 80 5.56 19.30 7.27
C LYS A 80 5.44 18.38 8.49
N PRO A 81 4.52 17.41 8.46
CA PRO A 81 4.55 16.34 9.43
C PRO A 81 5.88 15.57 9.30
N SER A 82 6.34 15.02 10.41
CA SER A 82 7.58 14.25 10.51
C SER A 82 7.44 13.24 11.65
N PHE A 83 8.47 12.42 11.86
CA PHE A 83 8.49 11.48 12.98
C PHE A 83 8.42 12.12 14.37
N ASP A 84 8.77 13.40 14.50
CA ASP A 84 8.68 14.14 15.77
C ASP A 84 7.39 14.96 15.86
N THR A 85 6.79 15.32 14.72
CA THR A 85 5.66 16.25 14.65
C THR A 85 4.55 15.68 13.80
N TYR A 86 3.59 15.01 14.45
CA TYR A 86 2.43 14.42 13.81
C TYR A 86 1.21 14.47 14.75
N LYS A 87 0.03 14.23 14.17
CA LYS A 87 -1.22 14.04 14.93
C LYS A 87 -1.71 12.60 14.86
N LEU A 88 -1.50 11.93 13.72
CA LEU A 88 -1.71 10.50 13.53
C LEU A 88 -0.49 9.92 12.82
N GLN A 89 -0.23 8.63 13.04
CA GLN A 89 0.83 7.89 12.36
C GLN A 89 0.47 6.42 12.19
N SER A 90 1.14 5.77 11.25
CA SER A 90 1.30 4.31 11.18
C SER A 90 2.77 4.03 10.83
N VAL A 91 3.38 3.12 11.57
CA VAL A 91 4.82 2.79 11.51
C VAL A 91 5.00 1.27 11.50
N THR A 92 4.24 0.62 10.62
CA THR A 92 4.15 -0.84 10.53
C THR A 92 4.97 -1.36 9.36
N CYS A 93 5.25 -2.66 9.35
CA CYS A 93 6.02 -3.26 8.27
C CYS A 93 5.21 -3.38 6.98
N GLY A 94 5.50 -2.47 6.06
CA GLY A 94 5.08 -2.56 4.66
C GLY A 94 3.65 -2.15 4.33
N HIS A 95 2.67 -2.30 5.23
CA HIS A 95 1.28 -1.91 5.00
C HIS A 95 0.77 -0.98 6.09
N ASP A 96 0.73 0.32 5.81
CA ASP A 96 0.33 1.34 6.76
C ASP A 96 -1.08 1.86 6.49
N VAL A 97 -1.88 1.85 7.55
CA VAL A 97 -3.27 2.31 7.49
C VAL A 97 -3.50 3.39 8.55
N VAL A 98 -3.98 4.55 8.10
CA VAL A 98 -4.37 5.66 8.98
C VAL A 98 -5.79 6.10 8.66
N VAL A 99 -6.65 6.07 9.68
CA VAL A 99 -8.00 6.63 9.59
C VAL A 99 -7.96 8.09 10.00
N VAL A 100 -8.23 9.00 9.08
CA VAL A 100 -8.33 10.45 9.31
C VAL A 100 -9.79 10.80 9.63
N PRO A 101 -10.09 11.26 10.86
CA PRO A 101 -11.41 11.71 11.25
C PRO A 101 -11.93 12.89 10.40
N GLY A 102 -13.26 13.02 10.33
CA GLY A 102 -13.92 14.07 9.54
C GLY A 102 -13.82 15.48 10.12
N ASP A 103 -13.47 15.60 11.40
CA ASP A 103 -13.26 16.86 12.12
C ASP A 103 -11.84 17.43 11.96
N PHE A 104 -10.96 16.76 11.21
CA PHE A 104 -9.64 17.30 10.87
C PHE A 104 -9.76 18.52 9.99
N VAL A 105 -8.99 19.56 10.30
CA VAL A 105 -8.96 20.78 9.49
C VAL A 105 -8.32 20.46 8.14
N ARG A 106 -8.98 20.86 7.05
CA ARG A 106 -8.47 20.66 5.69
C ARG A 106 -7.62 21.87 5.25
N PRO A 107 -6.51 21.67 4.50
CA PRO A 107 -5.97 20.39 4.05
C PRO A 107 -5.31 19.58 5.16
N VAL A 108 -5.49 18.26 5.11
CA VAL A 108 -4.66 17.33 5.88
C VAL A 108 -3.40 17.04 5.09
N VAL A 109 -2.25 17.16 5.74
CA VAL A 109 -0.95 16.85 5.14
C VAL A 109 -0.49 15.48 5.59
N THR A 110 -0.09 14.66 4.63
CA THR A 110 0.54 13.36 4.87
C THR A 110 1.99 13.43 4.42
N SER A 111 2.86 12.74 5.14
CA SER A 111 4.28 12.68 4.87
C SER A 111 4.81 11.28 5.11
N PRO A 112 4.92 10.44 4.07
CA PRO A 112 5.60 9.19 4.23
C PRO A 112 7.13 9.39 4.24
N GLU A 113 7.84 8.55 4.99
CA GLU A 113 9.30 8.58 5.18
C GLU A 113 9.85 7.16 5.25
N ASP A 114 10.83 6.81 4.42
CA ASP A 114 11.57 5.55 4.57
C ASP A 114 12.57 5.66 5.72
N ARG A 115 12.24 5.05 6.86
CA ARG A 115 13.16 4.94 7.99
C ARG A 115 13.89 3.61 7.87
N LYS A 116 15.21 3.67 7.70
CA LYS A 116 16.10 2.54 7.35
C LYS A 116 16.01 1.27 8.23
N THR A 117 15.25 1.20 9.32
CA THR A 117 15.33 0.06 10.25
C THR A 117 14.03 -0.21 11.02
N SER A 118 13.27 -1.21 10.58
CA SER A 118 12.34 -1.97 11.44
C SER A 118 11.99 -3.37 10.93
N CYS A 119 12.01 -3.63 9.62
CA CYS A 119 11.37 -4.84 9.09
C CYS A 119 12.36 -5.92 8.64
N PRO A 120 12.35 -7.12 9.27
CA PRO A 120 13.35 -8.16 9.03
C PRO A 120 13.27 -8.83 7.65
N ASN A 121 12.19 -8.59 6.88
CA ASN A 121 11.91 -9.26 5.61
C ASN A 121 11.71 -8.31 4.43
N MET A 122 12.07 -7.03 4.58
CA MET A 122 11.82 -6.03 3.54
C MET A 122 13.06 -5.78 2.69
N SER A 123 12.86 -5.65 1.37
CA SER A 123 13.97 -5.34 0.45
C SER A 123 14.47 -3.92 0.69
N PRO A 124 15.79 -3.66 0.67
CA PRO A 124 16.31 -2.30 0.80
C PRO A 124 15.86 -1.41 -0.38
N VAL A 125 15.71 -0.10 -0.11
CA VAL A 125 15.52 0.96 -1.13
C VAL A 125 16.76 1.14 -1.97
#